data_AF-A0A2A4FY90-F1
#
_entry.id   AF-A0A2A4FY90-F1
#
_cell.length_a   1.000
_cell.length_b   1.000
_cell.length_c   1.000
_cell.angle_alpha   90.00
_cell.angle_beta   90.00
_cell.angle_gamma   90.00
#
_symmetry.space_group_name_H-M   'P 1'
#
loop_
_entity.id
_entity.type
_entity.pdbx_description
1 polymer ?
#
loop_
_entity_poly.entity_id
_entity_poly.type
_entity_poly.pdbx_seq_one_letter_code
_entity_poly.pdbx_strand_id
1 'polypeptide(L)'
;MFVTTKDEDELTRLKQVVDYEGGRQLKTPRSVVRALDAVRFFWPPLREAGADVADLVWLQLIKDGNPALYRWIEDYSATAASVSLGIARVDDSEKERLLASLLATVDPTHFDDLIFRHFVVEQLPSVGMDYDQGGRKFKIFERVSEDKRHRLIAKRRLASPDHYRLYFALAGPSHALTQDDFSRVWEATTQNPDDTGTLLLQLHNQAAGGSLTKADMLLERLKMGAYEALTARQCSQLLIAFSRFMDDAYRQSPFDLYWFNSLWDRAEALVSILLRRLDAEQRAEIINYMFEHGDAIGWLTKILRHEIFAHGRYGDRPRQEEERIFAGPELDRVIDVMLRRYRQLSADTLFSSIDPLSLLFAWRQAGDEDGPRQITAKASASDEGFVNVLERLTTTRDSSDEGRTSVLKRNDVSPFLDYDDAVQRASSLCHHGPLSERAKNLLVAMTKASREG
;
A
#
# COMPACT_ATOMS: atom_id res chain seq x y z
N MET A 1 -18.86 -40.56 14.11
CA MET A 1 -17.39 -40.60 14.07
C MET A 1 -16.94 -39.34 13.33
N PHE A 2 -16.82 -38.22 14.05
CA PHE A 2 -16.45 -36.94 13.46
C PHE A 2 -15.37 -36.33 14.34
N VAL A 3 -14.23 -36.07 13.72
CA VAL A 3 -13.18 -35.09 14.03
C VAL A 3 -11.89 -35.68 13.44
N THR A 4 -11.58 -35.27 12.22
CA THR A 4 -10.18 -35.18 11.78
C THR A 4 -9.78 -33.73 12.08
N THR A 5 -9.42 -33.44 13.33
CA THR A 5 -8.81 -32.14 13.67
C THR A 5 -7.48 -32.06 12.96
N LYS A 6 -7.32 -31.08 12.10
CA LYS A 6 -5.99 -30.57 11.80
C LYS A 6 -5.58 -29.82 13.07
N ASP A 7 -4.56 -30.31 13.77
CA ASP A 7 -3.84 -29.60 14.84
C ASP A 7 -4.42 -29.70 16.27
N GLU A 8 -3.58 -30.04 17.26
CA GLU A 8 -3.93 -30.11 18.70
C GLU A 8 -4.34 -28.73 19.26
N ASP A 9 -3.82 -27.67 18.64
CA ASP A 9 -4.15 -26.27 18.93
C ASP A 9 -5.63 -25.95 18.63
N GLU A 10 -6.17 -26.41 17.49
CA GLU A 10 -7.58 -26.21 17.12
C GLU A 10 -8.51 -26.89 18.13
N LEU A 11 -8.19 -28.13 18.53
CA LEU A 11 -8.96 -28.86 19.54
C LEU A 11 -8.94 -28.18 20.90
N THR A 12 -7.79 -27.62 21.30
CA THR A 12 -7.64 -26.88 22.55
C THR A 12 -8.50 -25.63 22.54
N ARG A 13 -8.48 -24.85 21.46
CA ARG A 13 -9.37 -23.70 21.28
C ARG A 13 -10.84 -24.09 21.33
N LEU A 14 -11.24 -25.17 20.64
CA LEU A 14 -12.63 -25.63 20.63
C LEU A 14 -13.15 -25.94 22.05
N LYS A 15 -12.32 -26.59 22.89
CA LYS A 15 -12.69 -26.83 24.30
C LYS A 15 -12.90 -25.52 25.05
N GLN A 16 -11.99 -24.57 24.91
CA GLN A 16 -12.10 -23.25 25.55
C GLN A 16 -13.36 -22.50 25.10
N VAL A 17 -13.69 -22.52 23.80
CA VAL A 17 -14.93 -21.93 23.25
C VAL A 17 -16.14 -22.49 23.99
N VAL A 18 -16.22 -23.83 24.12
CA VAL A 18 -17.35 -24.50 24.75
C VAL A 18 -17.43 -24.19 26.24
N ASP A 19 -16.29 -24.22 26.95
CA ASP A 19 -16.24 -23.97 28.40
C ASP A 19 -16.64 -22.53 28.74
N TYR A 20 -16.18 -21.55 27.96
CA TYR A 20 -16.44 -20.13 28.24
C TYR A 20 -17.79 -19.65 27.68
N GLU A 21 -18.15 -19.99 26.45
CA GLU A 21 -19.39 -19.47 25.84
C GLU A 21 -20.58 -20.40 26.03
N GLY A 22 -20.36 -21.72 26.14
CA GLY A 22 -21.44 -22.70 26.20
C GLY A 22 -22.43 -22.40 27.32
N GLY A 23 -21.96 -22.28 28.56
CA GLY A 23 -22.81 -21.96 29.71
C GLY A 23 -23.43 -20.55 29.67
N ARG A 24 -22.80 -19.60 28.97
CA ARG A 24 -23.28 -18.22 28.86
C ARG A 24 -24.40 -18.08 27.84
N GLN A 25 -24.26 -18.73 26.69
CA GLN A 25 -25.16 -18.59 25.53
C GLN A 25 -26.23 -19.70 25.48
N LEU A 26 -25.91 -20.93 25.89
CA LEU A 26 -26.79 -22.10 25.75
C LEU A 26 -27.69 -22.31 26.98
N LYS A 27 -28.54 -21.33 27.29
CA LYS A 27 -29.41 -21.36 28.48
C LYS A 27 -30.61 -22.32 28.39
N THR A 28 -30.89 -22.89 27.22
CA THR A 28 -32.06 -23.76 27.00
C THR A 28 -31.71 -24.97 26.13
N PRO A 29 -32.42 -26.11 26.24
CA PRO A 29 -32.23 -27.24 25.34
C PRO A 29 -32.41 -26.85 23.86
N ARG A 30 -33.32 -25.90 23.58
CA ARG A 30 -33.55 -25.39 22.23
C ARG A 30 -32.34 -24.64 21.67
N SER A 31 -31.65 -23.83 22.46
CA SER A 31 -30.45 -23.13 21.98
C SER A 31 -29.29 -24.08 21.72
N VAL A 32 -29.17 -25.17 22.50
CA VAL A 32 -28.19 -26.24 22.22
C VAL A 32 -28.45 -26.87 20.85
N VAL A 33 -29.71 -27.26 20.57
CA VAL A 33 -30.07 -27.88 19.29
C VAL A 33 -29.81 -26.93 18.12
N ARG A 34 -30.21 -25.65 18.24
CA ARG A 34 -29.99 -24.66 17.17
C ARG A 34 -28.51 -24.42 16.87
N ALA A 35 -27.67 -24.28 17.89
CA ALA A 35 -26.23 -24.11 17.70
C ALA A 35 -25.62 -25.34 17.00
N LEU A 36 -25.98 -26.55 17.43
CA LEU A 36 -25.49 -27.78 16.81
C LEU A 36 -25.95 -27.94 15.34
N ASP A 37 -27.20 -27.61 15.05
CA ASP A 37 -27.73 -27.68 13.69
C ASP A 37 -27.11 -26.61 12.79
N ALA A 38 -26.86 -25.40 13.30
CA ALA A 38 -26.12 -24.36 12.58
C ALA A 38 -24.69 -24.82 12.25
N VAL A 39 -23.97 -25.38 13.22
CA VAL A 39 -22.62 -25.93 12.99
C VAL A 39 -22.68 -27.06 11.96
N ARG A 40 -23.63 -27.99 12.05
CA ARG A 40 -23.79 -29.08 11.06
C ARG A 40 -24.06 -28.56 9.65
N PHE A 41 -24.81 -27.46 9.54
CA PHE A 41 -25.15 -26.85 8.26
C PHE A 41 -23.97 -26.09 7.65
N PHE A 42 -23.27 -25.27 8.45
CA PHE A 42 -22.20 -24.40 7.96
C PHE A 42 -20.83 -25.08 7.88
N TRP A 43 -20.57 -26.13 8.66
CA TRP A 43 -19.25 -26.75 8.71
C TRP A 43 -18.80 -27.41 7.40
N PRO A 44 -19.63 -28.18 6.67
CA PRO A 44 -19.17 -28.83 5.44
C PRO A 44 -18.53 -27.87 4.41
N PRO A 45 -19.19 -26.78 3.97
CA PRO A 45 -18.57 -25.85 3.02
C PRO A 45 -17.37 -25.09 3.63
N LEU A 46 -17.41 -24.78 4.93
CA LEU A 46 -16.30 -24.10 5.60
C LEU A 46 -15.06 -24.99 5.74
N ARG A 47 -15.25 -26.28 6.00
CA ARG A 47 -14.17 -27.27 6.04
C ARG A 47 -13.52 -27.43 4.68
N GLU A 48 -14.30 -27.46 3.60
CA GLU A 48 -13.79 -27.48 2.23
C GLU A 48 -12.97 -26.21 1.93
N ALA A 49 -13.42 -25.06 2.43
CA ALA A 49 -12.68 -23.81 2.39
C ALA A 49 -11.51 -23.72 3.38
N GLY A 50 -11.23 -24.77 4.17
CA GLY A 50 -10.12 -24.84 5.12
C GLY A 50 -10.26 -23.93 6.34
N ALA A 51 -11.48 -23.53 6.70
CA ALA A 51 -11.76 -22.72 7.89
C ALA A 51 -11.54 -23.51 9.20
N ASP A 52 -11.39 -22.77 10.29
CA ASP A 52 -11.18 -23.28 11.64
C ASP A 52 -12.52 -23.58 12.32
N VAL A 53 -12.66 -24.79 12.87
CA VAL A 53 -13.91 -25.22 13.50
C VAL A 53 -14.21 -24.49 14.81
N ALA A 54 -13.17 -24.10 15.56
CA ALA A 54 -13.34 -23.42 16.84
C ALA A 54 -13.91 -22.01 16.63
N ASP A 55 -13.41 -21.30 15.61
CA ASP A 55 -13.90 -19.98 15.23
C ASP A 55 -15.37 -20.03 14.77
N LEU A 56 -15.73 -21.05 13.98
CA LEU A 56 -17.13 -21.29 13.58
C LEU A 56 -18.02 -21.52 14.81
N VAL A 57 -17.63 -22.43 15.69
CA VAL A 57 -18.43 -22.78 16.88
C VAL A 57 -18.60 -21.56 17.76
N TRP A 58 -17.55 -20.78 17.99
CA TRP A 58 -17.61 -19.55 18.77
C TRP A 58 -18.67 -18.58 18.24
N LEU A 59 -18.64 -18.31 16.93
CA LEU A 59 -19.61 -17.45 16.28
C LEU A 59 -21.03 -18.00 16.35
N GLN A 60 -21.24 -19.30 16.19
CA GLN A 60 -22.59 -19.88 16.28
C GLN A 60 -23.15 -19.84 17.71
N LEU A 61 -22.31 -19.97 18.74
CA LEU A 61 -22.73 -19.79 20.13
C LEU A 61 -23.17 -18.35 20.40
N ILE A 62 -22.37 -17.37 19.94
CA ILE A 62 -22.68 -15.95 20.14
C ILE A 62 -23.90 -15.52 19.32
N LYS A 63 -24.05 -16.00 18.08
CA LYS A 63 -25.12 -15.57 17.17
C LYS A 63 -26.52 -15.71 17.76
N ASP A 64 -26.76 -16.82 18.44
CA ASP A 64 -28.06 -17.10 19.05
C ASP A 64 -28.20 -16.49 20.46
N GLY A 65 -27.13 -16.48 21.26
CA GLY A 65 -27.17 -16.02 22.65
C GLY A 65 -26.98 -14.52 22.83
N ASN A 66 -26.23 -13.87 21.94
CA ASN A 66 -25.99 -12.43 21.92
C ASN A 66 -25.83 -11.90 20.46
N PRO A 67 -26.95 -11.65 19.76
CA PRO A 67 -26.91 -11.14 18.39
C PRO A 67 -26.25 -9.76 18.23
N ALA A 68 -26.28 -8.92 19.28
CA ALA A 68 -25.65 -7.61 19.27
C ALA A 68 -24.12 -7.74 19.23
N LEU A 69 -23.56 -8.62 20.07
CA LEU A 69 -22.13 -8.95 20.05
C LEU A 69 -21.73 -9.58 18.71
N TYR A 70 -22.55 -10.49 18.16
CA TYR A 70 -22.28 -11.09 16.85
C TYR A 70 -22.11 -10.03 15.74
N ARG A 71 -23.05 -9.08 15.65
CA ARG A 71 -22.97 -7.98 14.66
C ARG A 71 -21.76 -7.09 14.89
N TRP A 72 -21.48 -6.77 16.14
CA TRP A 72 -20.28 -5.99 16.48
C TRP A 72 -19.01 -6.69 16.00
N ILE A 73 -18.90 -8.01 16.21
CA ILE A 73 -17.73 -8.80 15.77
C ILE A 73 -17.58 -8.76 14.24
N GLU A 74 -18.70 -8.86 13.51
CA GLU A 74 -18.71 -8.78 12.04
C GLU A 74 -18.21 -7.41 11.55
N ASP A 75 -18.80 -6.32 12.04
CA ASP A 75 -18.45 -4.95 11.66
C ASP A 75 -17.01 -4.60 12.05
N TYR A 76 -16.60 -5.02 13.25
CA TYR A 76 -15.24 -4.85 13.74
C TYR A 76 -14.23 -5.58 12.87
N SER A 77 -14.49 -6.85 12.52
CA SER A 77 -13.58 -7.64 11.69
C SER A 77 -13.42 -7.04 10.29
N ALA A 78 -14.51 -6.51 9.71
CA ALA A 78 -14.46 -5.81 8.43
C ALA A 78 -13.62 -4.52 8.49
N THR A 79 -13.80 -3.74 9.55
CA THR A 79 -13.03 -2.52 9.77
C THR A 79 -11.56 -2.84 10.03
N ALA A 80 -11.28 -3.83 10.88
CA ALA A 80 -9.93 -4.27 11.23
C ALA A 80 -9.17 -4.80 10.01
N ALA A 81 -9.84 -5.57 9.14
CA ALA A 81 -9.26 -5.98 7.87
C ALA A 81 -8.89 -4.76 6.99
N SER A 82 -9.78 -3.77 6.90
CA SER A 82 -9.53 -2.54 6.12
C SER A 82 -8.34 -1.74 6.68
N VAL A 83 -8.23 -1.64 8.01
CA VAL A 83 -7.08 -0.99 8.69
C VAL A 83 -5.80 -1.79 8.46
N SER A 84 -5.86 -3.10 8.57
CA SER A 84 -4.74 -4.02 8.40
C SER A 84 -4.17 -4.02 6.98
N LEU A 85 -4.98 -3.66 5.99
CA LEU A 85 -4.62 -3.48 4.58
C LEU A 85 -4.23 -2.03 4.25
N GLY A 86 -4.28 -1.11 5.21
CA GLY A 86 -3.97 0.31 5.01
C GLY A 86 -5.03 1.08 4.21
N ILE A 87 -6.25 0.52 4.05
CA ILE A 87 -7.39 1.14 3.35
C ILE A 87 -8.11 2.15 4.24
N ALA A 88 -8.09 1.91 5.55
CA ALA A 88 -8.71 2.77 6.53
C ALA A 88 -7.73 3.13 7.63
N ARG A 89 -7.90 4.31 8.22
CA ARG A 89 -7.33 4.66 9.52
C ARG A 89 -8.47 4.90 10.48
N VAL A 90 -8.26 4.45 11.71
CA VAL A 90 -9.19 4.67 12.82
C VAL A 90 -8.43 5.53 13.82
N ASP A 91 -8.89 6.75 13.98
CA ASP A 91 -8.36 7.67 14.98
C ASP A 91 -8.73 7.21 16.40
N ASP A 92 -8.09 7.80 17.41
CA ASP A 92 -8.28 7.35 18.79
C ASP A 92 -9.70 7.62 19.31
N SER A 93 -10.40 8.67 18.83
CA SER A 93 -11.79 8.91 19.24
C SER A 93 -12.74 7.84 18.69
N GLU A 94 -12.49 7.37 17.47
CA GLU A 94 -13.23 6.28 16.86
C GLU A 94 -12.94 4.93 17.52
N LYS A 95 -11.68 4.68 17.92
CA LYS A 95 -11.34 3.50 18.74
C LYS A 95 -12.10 3.49 20.06
N GLU A 96 -12.17 4.63 20.75
CA GLU A 96 -12.90 4.74 22.02
C GLU A 96 -14.41 4.49 21.81
N ARG A 97 -14.99 5.03 20.75
CA ARG A 97 -16.40 4.81 20.39
C ARG A 97 -16.69 3.34 20.09
N LEU A 98 -15.85 2.70 19.27
CA LEU A 98 -16.01 1.28 18.90
C LEU A 98 -15.83 0.37 20.13
N LEU A 99 -14.85 0.65 20.99
CA LEU A 99 -14.67 -0.10 22.23
C LEU A 99 -15.85 0.09 23.19
N ALA A 100 -16.37 1.30 23.33
CA ALA A 100 -17.57 1.55 24.13
C ALA A 100 -18.78 0.77 23.59
N SER A 101 -18.93 0.70 22.26
CA SER A 101 -20.01 -0.08 21.63
C SER A 101 -19.87 -1.58 21.88
N LEU A 102 -18.65 -2.15 21.91
CA LEU A 102 -18.39 -3.54 22.30
C LEU A 102 -18.89 -3.80 23.72
N LEU A 103 -18.46 -2.98 24.67
CA LEU A 103 -18.78 -3.16 26.09
C LEU A 103 -20.29 -3.02 26.34
N ALA A 104 -20.99 -2.22 25.54
CA ALA A 104 -22.45 -2.08 25.60
C ALA A 104 -23.21 -3.31 25.06
N THR A 105 -22.55 -4.22 24.32
CA THR A 105 -23.21 -5.44 23.81
C THR A 105 -23.35 -6.54 24.87
N VAL A 106 -22.70 -6.40 26.02
CA VAL A 106 -22.63 -7.44 27.07
C VAL A 106 -22.86 -6.86 28.45
N ASP A 107 -23.11 -7.73 29.44
CA ASP A 107 -23.16 -7.32 30.84
C ASP A 107 -21.80 -6.72 31.30
N PRO A 108 -21.77 -5.74 32.22
CA PRO A 108 -20.52 -5.10 32.65
C PRO A 108 -19.46 -6.05 33.21
N THR A 109 -19.89 -7.17 33.79
CA THR A 109 -19.02 -8.20 34.37
C THR A 109 -18.60 -9.28 33.37
N HIS A 110 -19.11 -9.23 32.14
CA HIS A 110 -18.91 -10.26 31.12
C HIS A 110 -17.42 -10.52 30.84
N PHE A 111 -16.62 -9.45 30.86
CA PHE A 111 -15.18 -9.52 30.66
C PHE A 111 -14.39 -9.45 31.97
N ASP A 112 -14.92 -9.74 33.17
CA ASP A 112 -14.11 -9.61 34.39
C ASP A 112 -13.04 -10.70 34.53
N ASP A 113 -13.28 -11.88 33.97
CA ASP A 113 -12.31 -12.98 33.90
C ASP A 113 -11.17 -12.68 32.91
N LEU A 114 -9.93 -12.64 33.43
CA LEU A 114 -8.73 -12.35 32.63
C LEU A 114 -8.41 -13.45 31.61
N ILE A 115 -8.65 -14.72 31.94
CA ILE A 115 -8.39 -15.84 31.02
C ILE A 115 -9.40 -15.77 29.87
N PHE A 116 -10.66 -15.46 30.18
CA PHE A 116 -11.67 -15.25 29.16
C PHE A 116 -11.33 -14.07 28.24
N ARG A 117 -10.84 -12.94 28.76
CA ARG A 117 -10.37 -11.83 27.91
C ARG A 117 -9.25 -12.26 26.98
N HIS A 118 -8.27 -13.01 27.48
CA HIS A 118 -7.17 -13.50 26.67
C HIS A 118 -7.68 -14.39 25.53
N PHE A 119 -8.67 -15.24 25.81
CA PHE A 119 -9.33 -16.03 24.79
C PHE A 119 -10.02 -15.17 23.71
N VAL A 120 -10.78 -14.13 24.09
CA VAL A 120 -11.44 -13.21 23.13
C VAL A 120 -10.41 -12.49 22.25
N VAL A 121 -9.28 -12.08 22.82
CA VAL A 121 -8.15 -11.47 22.10
C VAL A 121 -7.56 -12.39 21.03
N GLU A 122 -7.56 -13.72 21.24
CA GLU A 122 -7.08 -14.69 20.26
C GLU A 122 -8.09 -15.02 19.15
N GLN A 123 -9.35 -14.60 19.32
CA GLN A 123 -10.42 -14.83 18.34
C GLN A 123 -10.65 -13.65 17.39
N LEU A 124 -10.25 -12.44 17.81
CA LEU A 124 -10.51 -11.20 17.08
C LEU A 124 -9.24 -10.64 16.41
N PRO A 125 -9.38 -10.01 15.23
CA PRO A 125 -8.25 -9.37 14.56
C PRO A 125 -7.78 -8.13 15.32
N SER A 126 -6.47 -7.95 15.49
CA SER A 126 -5.89 -6.71 16.04
C SER A 126 -6.46 -6.25 17.39
N VAL A 127 -6.89 -7.18 18.24
CA VAL A 127 -7.24 -6.89 19.63
C VAL A 127 -6.07 -7.27 20.54
N GLY A 128 -5.82 -6.44 21.54
CA GLY A 128 -4.86 -6.67 22.61
C GLY A 128 -5.51 -6.50 23.98
N MET A 129 -4.84 -6.99 25.02
CA MET A 129 -5.26 -6.76 26.40
C MET A 129 -4.93 -5.33 26.82
N ASP A 130 -5.85 -4.68 27.52
CA ASP A 130 -5.51 -3.50 28.31
C ASP A 130 -5.26 -3.90 29.77
N TYR A 131 -4.03 -3.70 30.23
CA TYR A 131 -3.61 -4.00 31.59
C TYR A 131 -3.74 -2.81 32.54
N ASP A 132 -4.08 -1.62 32.01
CA ASP A 132 -4.27 -0.44 32.84
C ASP A 132 -5.49 -0.60 33.74
N GLN A 133 -5.37 -0.18 35.00
CA GLN A 133 -6.44 -0.28 36.00
C GLN A 133 -7.68 0.60 35.68
N GLY A 134 -7.63 1.35 34.57
CA GLY A 134 -8.65 2.31 34.12
C GLY A 134 -9.85 1.74 33.34
N GLY A 135 -10.05 0.42 33.32
CA GLY A 135 -11.36 -0.15 32.95
C GLY A 135 -11.67 -0.32 31.46
N ARG A 136 -10.75 -0.05 30.54
CA ARG A 136 -10.95 -0.24 29.08
C ARG A 136 -11.00 -1.70 28.63
N LYS A 137 -10.43 -2.62 29.43
CA LYS A 137 -10.38 -4.09 29.24
C LYS A 137 -9.58 -4.57 28.01
N PHE A 138 -9.72 -3.90 26.87
CA PHE A 138 -9.09 -4.22 25.59
C PHE A 138 -8.49 -2.98 24.91
N LYS A 139 -7.48 -3.22 24.08
CA LYS A 139 -6.99 -2.28 23.06
C LYS A 139 -7.37 -2.84 21.69
N ILE A 140 -7.94 -2.02 20.82
CA ILE A 140 -8.41 -2.46 19.49
C ILE A 140 -7.64 -1.77 18.37
N PHE A 141 -7.50 -2.45 17.24
CA PHE A 141 -6.67 -2.03 16.10
C PHE A 141 -5.17 -1.96 16.42
N GLU A 142 -4.74 -2.83 17.34
CA GLU A 142 -3.34 -2.96 17.71
C GLU A 142 -2.52 -3.60 16.57
N ARG A 143 -1.23 -3.25 16.53
CA ARG A 143 -0.30 -3.87 15.61
C ARG A 143 -0.05 -5.32 16.03
N VAL A 144 -0.39 -6.25 15.15
CA VAL A 144 -0.13 -7.68 15.33
C VAL A 144 1.29 -7.97 14.84
N SER A 145 2.03 -8.84 15.54
CA SER A 145 3.34 -9.28 15.06
C SER A 145 3.20 -10.08 13.76
N GLU A 146 4.21 -9.99 12.89
CA GLU A 146 4.18 -10.67 11.58
C GLU A 146 4.02 -12.19 11.72
N ASP A 147 4.67 -12.79 12.72
CA ASP A 147 4.55 -14.21 13.03
C ASP A 147 3.11 -14.61 13.40
N LYS A 148 2.46 -13.84 14.27
CA LYS A 148 1.07 -14.11 14.68
C LYS A 148 0.15 -13.96 13.46
N ARG A 149 0.34 -12.92 12.66
CA ARG A 149 -0.44 -12.69 11.43
C ARG A 149 -0.28 -13.84 10.43
N HIS A 150 0.94 -14.31 10.16
CA HIS A 150 1.19 -15.45 9.27
C HIS A 150 0.49 -16.72 9.76
N ARG A 151 0.53 -17.00 11.06
CA ARG A 151 -0.17 -18.15 11.65
C ARG A 151 -1.69 -18.05 11.46
N LEU A 152 -2.27 -16.87 11.69
CA LEU A 152 -3.71 -16.64 11.50
C LEU A 152 -4.14 -16.84 10.04
N ILE A 153 -3.36 -16.33 9.09
CA ILE A 153 -3.60 -16.48 7.65
C ILE A 153 -3.48 -17.95 7.23
N ALA A 154 -2.41 -18.63 7.65
CA ALA A 154 -2.16 -20.04 7.31
C ALA A 154 -3.27 -20.97 7.81
N LYS A 155 -3.80 -20.69 9.01
CA LYS A 155 -4.92 -21.42 9.61
C LYS A 155 -6.29 -20.87 9.21
N ARG A 156 -6.35 -19.87 8.31
CA ARG A 156 -7.59 -19.23 7.83
C ARG A 156 -8.55 -18.81 8.96
N ARG A 157 -7.98 -18.34 10.08
CA ARG A 157 -8.71 -17.97 11.29
C ARG A 157 -9.64 -16.78 11.04
N LEU A 158 -10.69 -16.64 11.86
CA LEU A 158 -11.55 -15.46 11.91
C LEU A 158 -10.74 -14.18 12.17
N ALA A 159 -9.74 -14.25 13.07
CA ALA A 159 -8.83 -13.15 13.34
C ALA A 159 -7.89 -12.79 12.17
N SER A 160 -7.91 -13.55 11.07
CA SER A 160 -7.16 -13.19 9.86
C SER A 160 -7.91 -12.12 9.08
N PRO A 161 -7.27 -10.98 8.76
CA PRO A 161 -7.89 -9.94 7.94
C PRO A 161 -8.31 -10.45 6.54
N ASP A 162 -7.62 -11.47 6.03
CA ASP A 162 -7.90 -12.04 4.71
C ASP A 162 -9.07 -13.05 4.68
N HIS A 163 -9.44 -13.61 5.85
CA HIS A 163 -10.32 -14.79 5.91
C HIS A 163 -11.57 -14.59 6.78
N TYR A 164 -11.70 -13.48 7.52
CA TYR A 164 -12.86 -13.26 8.40
C TYR A 164 -14.21 -13.42 7.65
N ARG A 165 -14.30 -12.98 6.39
CA ARG A 165 -15.52 -13.07 5.58
C ARG A 165 -16.01 -14.49 5.34
N LEU A 166 -15.11 -15.49 5.38
CA LEU A 166 -15.50 -16.90 5.27
C LEU A 166 -16.58 -17.24 6.30
N TYR A 167 -16.45 -16.74 7.52
CA TYR A 167 -17.31 -17.09 8.64
C TYR A 167 -18.66 -16.35 8.66
N PHE A 168 -18.79 -15.23 7.96
CA PHE A 168 -20.02 -14.42 7.94
C PHE A 168 -20.83 -14.63 6.66
N ALA A 169 -20.16 -14.61 5.51
CA ALA A 169 -20.82 -14.63 4.21
C ALA A 169 -20.83 -16.02 3.54
N LEU A 170 -20.12 -17.01 4.11
CA LEU A 170 -19.76 -18.28 3.43
C LEU A 170 -19.12 -18.08 2.06
N ALA A 171 -18.64 -16.86 1.81
CA ALA A 171 -17.98 -16.45 0.60
C ALA A 171 -16.56 -16.09 1.00
N GLY A 172 -15.59 -16.67 0.30
CA GLY A 172 -14.28 -16.02 0.20
C GLY A 172 -14.50 -14.61 -0.34
N PRO A 173 -13.67 -13.62 0.02
CA PRO A 173 -13.87 -12.29 -0.53
C PRO A 173 -13.80 -12.39 -2.07
N SER A 174 -14.86 -12.04 -2.78
CA SER A 174 -14.89 -12.08 -4.27
C SER A 174 -13.83 -11.18 -4.89
N HIS A 175 -13.28 -10.28 -4.08
CA HIS A 175 -12.22 -9.34 -4.38
C HIS A 175 -10.91 -9.68 -3.63
N ALA A 176 -10.84 -10.77 -2.87
CA ALA A 176 -9.59 -11.14 -2.21
C ALA A 176 -8.53 -11.56 -3.21
N LEU A 177 -7.30 -11.22 -2.86
CA LEU A 177 -6.12 -11.88 -3.39
C LEU A 177 -6.16 -13.36 -2.98
N THR A 178 -6.40 -14.24 -3.95
CA THR A 178 -6.53 -15.68 -3.71
C THR A 178 -5.16 -16.35 -3.64
N GLN A 179 -5.10 -17.57 -3.11
CA GLN A 179 -3.88 -18.37 -3.17
C GLN A 179 -3.46 -18.67 -4.63
N ASP A 180 -4.43 -18.80 -5.53
CA ASP A 180 -4.16 -18.96 -6.96
C ASP A 180 -3.48 -17.72 -7.55
N ASP A 181 -3.95 -16.52 -7.19
CA ASP A 181 -3.30 -15.26 -7.59
C ASP A 181 -1.84 -15.22 -7.12
N PHE A 182 -1.55 -15.65 -5.88
CA PHE A 182 -0.17 -15.80 -5.38
C PHE A 182 0.64 -16.82 -6.20
N SER A 183 0.09 -18.01 -6.42
CA SER A 183 0.77 -19.07 -7.17
C SER A 183 1.11 -18.62 -8.58
N ARG A 184 0.19 -17.93 -9.27
CA ARG A 184 0.41 -17.38 -10.61
C ARG A 184 1.52 -16.34 -10.63
N VAL A 185 1.58 -15.44 -9.65
CA VAL A 185 2.68 -14.46 -9.53
C VAL A 185 4.00 -15.18 -9.29
N TRP A 186 4.03 -16.14 -8.37
CA TRP A 186 5.25 -16.89 -8.08
C TRP A 186 5.73 -17.66 -9.31
N GLU A 187 4.83 -18.28 -10.05
CA GLU A 187 5.14 -18.96 -11.29
C GLU A 187 5.70 -17.97 -12.34
N ALA A 188 5.05 -16.82 -12.53
CA ALA A 188 5.54 -15.79 -13.44
C ALA A 188 6.97 -15.32 -13.09
N THR A 189 7.27 -15.16 -11.80
CA THR A 189 8.62 -14.79 -11.32
C THR A 189 9.68 -15.87 -11.54
N THR A 190 9.31 -17.08 -11.93
CA THR A 190 10.28 -18.12 -12.34
C THR A 190 10.60 -18.06 -13.83
N GLN A 191 9.68 -17.54 -14.65
CA GLN A 191 9.80 -17.51 -16.10
C GLN A 191 10.69 -16.35 -16.56
N ASN A 192 10.18 -15.11 -16.49
CA ASN A 192 10.87 -13.90 -16.91
C ASN A 192 10.23 -12.63 -16.30
N PRO A 193 10.88 -11.46 -16.41
CA PRO A 193 10.38 -10.22 -15.82
C PRO A 193 9.13 -9.67 -16.52
N ASP A 194 8.94 -9.98 -17.82
CA ASP A 194 7.85 -9.43 -18.62
C ASP A 194 6.51 -10.11 -18.31
N ASP A 195 6.52 -11.43 -18.11
CA ASP A 195 5.37 -12.18 -17.62
C ASP A 195 4.98 -11.73 -16.21
N THR A 196 5.97 -11.49 -15.36
CA THR A 196 5.78 -10.97 -14.00
C THR A 196 5.13 -9.59 -14.04
N GLY A 197 5.66 -8.67 -14.82
CA GLY A 197 5.14 -7.31 -14.97
C GLY A 197 3.74 -7.28 -15.57
N THR A 198 3.50 -8.08 -16.61
CA THR A 198 2.18 -8.22 -17.25
C THR A 198 1.14 -8.72 -16.26
N LEU A 199 1.47 -9.74 -15.46
CA LEU A 199 0.56 -10.25 -14.45
C LEU A 199 0.32 -9.24 -13.31
N LEU A 200 1.35 -8.49 -12.90
CA LEU A 200 1.18 -7.41 -11.93
C LEU A 200 0.22 -6.34 -12.45
N LEU A 201 0.33 -5.92 -13.72
CA LEU A 201 -0.61 -4.99 -14.34
C LEU A 201 -2.03 -5.58 -14.46
N GLN A 202 -2.16 -6.87 -14.77
CA GLN A 202 -3.47 -7.53 -14.78
C GLN A 202 -4.13 -7.53 -13.40
N LEU A 203 -3.36 -7.80 -12.34
CA LEU A 203 -3.84 -7.72 -10.96
C LEU A 203 -4.10 -6.28 -10.52
N HIS A 204 -3.36 -5.31 -11.06
CA HIS A 204 -3.60 -3.89 -10.82
C HIS A 204 -4.95 -3.44 -11.41
N ASN A 205 -5.38 -4.03 -12.52
CA ASN A 205 -6.71 -3.75 -13.07
C ASN A 205 -7.86 -4.50 -12.38
N GLN A 206 -7.57 -5.30 -11.35
CA GLN A 206 -8.58 -6.06 -10.61
C GLN A 206 -8.83 -5.42 -9.24
N ALA A 207 -10.05 -4.94 -9.02
CA ALA A 207 -10.46 -4.37 -7.74
C ALA A 207 -10.42 -5.41 -6.61
N ALA A 208 -9.79 -5.05 -5.50
CA ALA A 208 -9.67 -5.89 -4.32
C ALA A 208 -10.47 -5.39 -3.10
N GLY A 209 -10.91 -4.13 -3.14
CA GLY A 209 -11.79 -3.50 -2.14
C GLY A 209 -11.44 -2.03 -1.94
N GLY A 210 -12.46 -1.15 -1.87
CA GLY A 210 -12.23 0.30 -1.84
C GLY A 210 -11.49 0.77 -3.09
N SER A 211 -10.43 1.57 -2.90
CA SER A 211 -9.53 2.02 -3.97
C SER A 211 -8.36 1.07 -4.25
N LEU A 212 -8.23 -0.05 -3.53
CA LEU A 212 -7.13 -0.98 -3.72
C LEU A 212 -7.41 -2.01 -4.81
N THR A 213 -6.31 -2.38 -5.45
CA THR A 213 -6.24 -3.42 -6.48
C THR A 213 -5.64 -4.69 -5.89
N LYS A 214 -5.77 -5.82 -6.59
CA LYS A 214 -5.15 -7.06 -6.14
C LYS A 214 -3.63 -6.94 -6.12
N ALA A 215 -3.04 -6.15 -7.02
CA ALA A 215 -1.62 -5.85 -7.00
C ALA A 215 -1.21 -5.10 -5.73
N ASP A 216 -2.02 -4.15 -5.25
CA ASP A 216 -1.72 -3.45 -3.99
C ASP A 216 -1.69 -4.41 -2.80
N MET A 217 -2.71 -5.28 -2.70
CA MET A 217 -2.75 -6.30 -1.64
C MET A 217 -1.55 -7.25 -1.70
N LEU A 218 -1.12 -7.61 -2.92
CA LEU A 218 0.02 -8.49 -3.15
C LEU A 218 1.32 -7.85 -2.66
N LEU A 219 1.57 -6.58 -3.02
CA LEU A 219 2.78 -5.87 -2.62
C LEU A 219 2.81 -5.60 -1.11
N GLU A 220 1.68 -5.28 -0.48
CA GLU A 220 1.61 -5.17 0.98
C GLU A 220 1.91 -6.51 1.67
N ARG A 221 1.39 -7.63 1.14
CA ARG A 221 1.66 -8.95 1.71
C ARG A 221 3.10 -9.39 1.51
N LEU A 222 3.72 -9.03 0.38
CA LEU A 222 5.16 -9.17 0.18
C LEU A 222 5.93 -8.37 1.24
N LYS A 223 5.55 -7.12 1.48
CA LYS A 223 6.21 -6.25 2.47
C LYS A 223 6.09 -6.79 3.89
N MET A 224 4.98 -7.48 4.19
CA MET A 224 4.70 -8.10 5.49
C MET A 224 5.41 -9.43 5.72
N GLY A 225 6.21 -9.96 4.78
CA GLY A 225 7.01 -11.17 5.02
C GLY A 225 6.83 -12.28 3.98
N ALA A 226 5.84 -12.20 3.09
CA ALA A 226 5.66 -13.24 2.07
C ALA A 226 6.89 -13.36 1.13
N TYR A 227 7.74 -12.32 1.08
CA TYR A 227 9.02 -12.34 0.38
C TYR A 227 10.01 -13.42 0.90
N GLU A 228 9.87 -13.90 2.13
CA GLU A 228 10.77 -14.92 2.69
C GLU A 228 10.66 -16.26 1.97
N ALA A 229 9.49 -16.55 1.40
CA ALA A 229 9.24 -17.73 0.58
C ALA A 229 9.81 -17.62 -0.85
N LEU A 230 10.29 -16.43 -1.25
CA LEU A 230 10.88 -16.22 -2.56
C LEU A 230 12.35 -16.64 -2.58
N THR A 231 12.73 -17.28 -3.69
CA THR A 231 14.12 -17.51 -4.05
C THR A 231 14.80 -16.22 -4.50
N ALA A 232 16.12 -16.14 -4.41
CA ALA A 232 16.90 -14.99 -4.90
C ALA A 232 16.59 -14.66 -6.38
N ARG A 233 16.40 -15.70 -7.21
CA ARG A 233 15.97 -15.54 -8.61
C ARG A 233 14.62 -14.82 -8.70
N GLN A 234 13.62 -15.25 -7.94
CA GLN A 234 12.28 -14.62 -7.99
C GLN A 234 12.31 -13.16 -7.49
N CYS A 235 13.10 -12.87 -6.45
CA CYS A 235 13.34 -11.49 -6.00
C CYS A 235 13.95 -10.62 -7.12
N SER A 236 14.93 -11.17 -7.83
CA SER A 236 15.58 -10.50 -8.96
C SER A 236 14.58 -10.21 -10.09
N GLN A 237 13.73 -11.18 -10.44
CA GLN A 237 12.72 -11.02 -11.49
C GLN A 237 11.66 -9.97 -11.11
N LEU A 238 11.24 -9.90 -9.84
CA LEU A 238 10.34 -8.85 -9.34
C LEU A 238 10.97 -7.46 -9.44
N LEU A 239 12.23 -7.32 -9.02
CA LEU A 239 12.95 -6.04 -9.11
C LEU A 239 13.06 -5.55 -10.55
N ILE A 240 13.40 -6.43 -11.49
CA ILE A 240 13.45 -6.09 -12.92
C ILE A 240 12.05 -5.74 -13.44
N ALA A 241 11.02 -6.52 -13.08
CA ALA A 241 9.65 -6.23 -13.47
C ALA A 241 9.19 -4.84 -12.97
N PHE A 242 9.53 -4.48 -11.73
CA PHE A 242 9.24 -3.14 -11.22
C PHE A 242 9.94 -2.05 -12.04
N SER A 243 11.22 -2.24 -12.36
CA SER A 243 11.99 -1.27 -13.16
C SER A 243 11.45 -1.07 -14.59
N ARG A 244 10.62 -1.99 -15.10
CA ARG A 244 10.02 -1.91 -16.44
C ARG A 244 8.59 -1.39 -16.42
N PHE A 245 7.75 -1.88 -15.52
CA PHE A 245 6.29 -1.72 -15.62
C PHE A 245 5.68 -0.70 -14.65
N MET A 246 6.44 -0.17 -13.69
CA MET A 246 5.89 0.71 -12.66
C MET A 246 5.36 2.04 -13.20
N ASP A 247 5.94 2.58 -14.26
CA ASP A 247 5.40 3.78 -14.90
C ASP A 247 4.05 3.49 -15.60
N ASP A 248 3.90 2.31 -16.20
CA ASP A 248 2.64 1.91 -16.84
C ASP A 248 1.54 1.66 -15.81
N ALA A 249 1.88 1.06 -14.67
CA ALA A 249 0.95 0.91 -13.55
C ALA A 249 0.45 2.27 -13.07
N TYR A 250 1.35 3.25 -12.92
CA TYR A 250 0.96 4.60 -12.53
C TYR A 250 0.05 5.27 -13.56
N ARG A 251 0.30 5.10 -14.86
CA ARG A 251 -0.55 5.66 -15.92
C ARG A 251 -1.95 5.04 -15.95
N GLN A 252 -2.08 3.76 -15.60
CA GLN A 252 -3.37 3.05 -15.57
C GLN A 252 -4.27 3.53 -14.43
N SER A 253 -3.68 3.85 -13.27
CA SER A 253 -4.41 4.38 -12.13
C SER A 253 -3.58 5.47 -11.43
N PRO A 254 -3.54 6.70 -12.00
CA PRO A 254 -2.88 7.83 -11.36
C PRO A 254 -3.55 8.09 -10.01
N PHE A 255 -2.81 7.96 -8.91
CA PHE A 255 -3.39 8.14 -7.58
C PHE A 255 -3.48 9.62 -7.23
N ASP A 256 -4.71 10.12 -7.05
CA ASP A 256 -5.02 11.52 -6.79
C ASP A 256 -5.17 11.87 -5.29
N LEU A 257 -5.06 10.88 -4.40
CA LEU A 257 -5.29 11.07 -2.96
C LEU A 257 -3.98 10.99 -2.17
N TYR A 258 -3.52 12.15 -1.69
CA TYR A 258 -2.30 12.38 -0.88
C TYR A 258 -2.12 11.45 0.34
N TRP A 259 -3.19 10.78 0.77
CA TRP A 259 -3.24 10.01 2.02
C TRP A 259 -3.06 8.50 1.86
N PHE A 260 -3.03 7.97 0.63
CA PHE A 260 -2.83 6.54 0.33
C PHE A 260 -1.56 6.31 -0.48
N ASN A 261 -0.80 5.26 -0.13
CA ASN A 261 0.33 4.81 -0.96
C ASN A 261 -0.23 4.33 -2.32
N SER A 262 0.45 4.67 -3.41
CA SER A 262 0.21 4.11 -4.74
C SER A 262 0.92 2.75 -4.89
N LEU A 263 0.61 2.00 -5.95
CA LEU A 263 1.41 0.80 -6.30
C LEU A 263 2.90 1.15 -6.47
N TRP A 264 3.17 2.37 -6.98
CA TRP A 264 4.51 2.95 -7.12
C TRP A 264 5.27 3.03 -5.80
N ASP A 265 4.62 3.54 -4.75
CA ASP A 265 5.18 3.65 -3.40
C ASP A 265 5.36 2.28 -2.75
N ARG A 266 4.42 1.35 -2.98
CA ARG A 266 4.50 -0.02 -2.47
C ARG A 266 5.66 -0.79 -3.08
N ALA A 267 5.87 -0.66 -4.39
CA ALA A 267 6.99 -1.27 -5.08
C ALA A 267 8.33 -0.67 -4.59
N GLU A 268 8.40 0.65 -4.42
CA GLU A 268 9.60 1.32 -3.88
C GLU A 268 9.98 0.77 -2.50
N ALA A 269 9.00 0.62 -1.60
CA ALA A 269 9.23 0.08 -0.27
C ALA A 269 9.75 -1.37 -0.26
N LEU A 270 9.50 -2.14 -1.33
CA LEU A 270 9.98 -3.51 -1.48
C LEU A 270 11.42 -3.60 -1.99
N VAL A 271 11.96 -2.54 -2.61
CA VAL A 271 13.29 -2.59 -3.25
C VAL A 271 14.37 -3.02 -2.25
N SER A 272 14.44 -2.38 -1.07
CA SER A 272 15.44 -2.73 -0.06
C SER A 272 15.24 -4.15 0.50
N ILE A 273 14.00 -4.57 0.67
CA ILE A 273 13.63 -5.90 1.19
C ILE A 273 14.08 -6.99 0.21
N LEU A 274 13.78 -6.82 -1.08
CA LEU A 274 14.12 -7.79 -2.12
C LEU A 274 15.63 -7.81 -2.40
N LEU A 275 16.30 -6.66 -2.42
CA LEU A 275 17.76 -6.62 -2.62
C LEU A 275 18.54 -7.27 -1.48
N ARG A 276 18.01 -7.27 -0.24
CA ARG A 276 18.63 -7.98 0.91
C ARG A 276 18.56 -9.51 0.78
N ARG A 277 17.78 -10.04 -0.17
CA ARG A 277 17.69 -11.49 -0.45
C ARG A 277 18.71 -11.96 -1.48
N LEU A 278 19.48 -11.05 -2.05
CA LEU A 278 20.49 -11.33 -3.06
C LEU A 278 21.87 -11.35 -2.41
N ASP A 279 22.77 -12.19 -2.91
CA ASP A 279 24.19 -12.05 -2.57
C ASP A 279 24.78 -10.77 -3.19
N ALA A 280 26.01 -10.43 -2.81
CA ALA A 280 26.63 -9.17 -3.22
C ALA A 280 26.83 -9.04 -4.74
N GLU A 281 27.09 -10.15 -5.43
CA GLU A 281 27.31 -10.16 -6.88
C GLU A 281 25.97 -9.98 -7.62
N GLN A 282 24.99 -10.79 -7.26
CA GLN A 282 23.62 -10.70 -7.78
C GLN A 282 23.02 -9.32 -7.53
N ARG A 283 23.18 -8.78 -6.32
CA ARG A 283 22.69 -7.45 -5.96
C ARG A 283 23.25 -6.39 -6.89
N ALA A 284 24.57 -6.38 -7.10
CA ALA A 284 25.21 -5.40 -7.97
C ALA A 284 24.75 -5.54 -9.42
N GLU A 285 24.63 -6.77 -9.92
CA GLU A 285 24.13 -7.05 -11.27
C GLU A 285 22.70 -6.54 -11.46
N ILE A 286 21.80 -6.84 -10.52
CA ILE A 286 20.39 -6.45 -10.61
C ILE A 286 20.20 -4.94 -10.50
N ILE A 287 20.91 -4.26 -9.59
CA ILE A 287 20.88 -2.79 -9.51
C ILE A 287 21.32 -2.19 -10.84
N ASN A 288 22.47 -2.61 -11.38
CA ASN A 288 22.96 -2.11 -12.67
C ASN A 288 21.94 -2.36 -13.79
N TYR A 289 21.37 -3.57 -13.85
CA TYR A 289 20.39 -3.93 -14.88
C TYR A 289 19.13 -3.06 -14.80
N MET A 290 18.55 -2.89 -13.61
CA MET A 290 17.35 -2.07 -13.39
C MET A 290 17.55 -0.65 -13.91
N PHE A 291 18.64 0.00 -13.54
CA PHE A 291 18.86 1.40 -13.89
C PHE A 291 19.34 1.59 -15.33
N GLU A 292 20.06 0.61 -15.91
CA GLU A 292 20.52 0.70 -17.29
C GLU A 292 19.42 0.36 -18.31
N HIS A 293 18.57 -0.63 -18.01
CA HIS A 293 17.62 -1.21 -18.97
C HIS A 293 16.15 -1.03 -18.58
N GLY A 294 15.82 -0.53 -17.39
CA GLY A 294 14.43 -0.39 -16.95
C GLY A 294 13.70 0.73 -17.67
N ASP A 295 12.50 0.45 -18.18
CA ASP A 295 11.66 1.38 -18.95
C ASP A 295 10.88 2.38 -18.07
N ALA A 296 10.71 2.08 -16.78
CA ALA A 296 10.01 2.93 -15.82
C ALA A 296 10.92 4.08 -15.32
N ILE A 297 11.31 4.97 -16.24
CA ILE A 297 12.22 6.09 -15.97
C ILE A 297 11.71 6.96 -14.82
N GLY A 298 10.41 7.26 -14.75
CA GLY A 298 9.84 8.06 -13.66
C GLY A 298 10.03 7.39 -12.30
N TRP A 299 9.78 6.09 -12.23
CA TRP A 299 9.95 5.32 -10.99
C TRP A 299 11.41 5.23 -10.56
N LEU A 300 12.31 4.92 -11.50
CA LEU A 300 13.74 4.85 -11.24
C LEU A 300 14.31 6.20 -10.82
N THR A 301 13.83 7.29 -11.44
CA THR A 301 14.14 8.67 -11.05
C THR A 301 13.74 8.94 -9.60
N LYS A 302 12.56 8.49 -9.19
CA LYS A 302 12.06 8.65 -7.82
C LYS A 302 12.98 7.95 -6.81
N ILE A 303 13.37 6.71 -7.09
CA ILE A 303 14.31 5.95 -6.24
C ILE A 303 15.68 6.65 -6.18
N LEU A 304 16.24 7.04 -7.33
CA LEU A 304 17.51 7.76 -7.39
C LEU A 304 17.47 9.03 -6.54
N ARG A 305 16.42 9.85 -6.72
CA ARG A 305 16.28 11.11 -6.01
C ARG A 305 16.16 10.87 -4.51
N HIS A 306 15.36 9.89 -4.08
CA HIS A 306 15.27 9.47 -2.68
C HIS A 306 16.67 9.19 -2.12
N GLU A 307 17.47 8.38 -2.82
CA GLU A 307 18.80 7.96 -2.34
C GLU A 307 19.84 9.09 -2.36
N ILE A 308 19.79 10.01 -3.32
CA ILE A 308 20.62 11.23 -3.32
C ILE A 308 20.43 12.01 -2.01
N PHE A 309 19.18 12.21 -1.59
CA PHE A 309 18.86 12.88 -0.33
C PHE A 309 19.23 12.01 0.89
N ALA A 310 18.94 10.70 0.85
CA ALA A 310 19.24 9.80 1.97
C ALA A 310 20.74 9.71 2.27
N HIS A 311 21.59 9.82 1.25
CA HIS A 311 23.05 9.87 1.40
C HIS A 311 23.59 11.27 1.71
N GLY A 312 22.74 12.30 1.77
CA GLY A 312 23.17 13.69 1.97
C GLY A 312 24.04 14.23 0.84
N ARG A 313 23.95 13.64 -0.37
CA ARG A 313 24.60 14.17 -1.58
C ARG A 313 23.96 15.49 -2.00
N TYR A 314 22.70 15.69 -1.63
CA TYR A 314 21.97 16.93 -1.77
C TYR A 314 21.11 17.18 -0.53
N GLY A 315 21.12 18.42 -0.02
CA GLY A 315 20.43 18.81 1.22
C GLY A 315 21.16 18.42 2.52
N ASP A 316 20.67 18.93 3.65
CA ASP A 316 21.42 18.92 4.94
C ASP A 316 20.96 17.82 5.93
N ARG A 317 20.18 16.84 5.48
CA ARG A 317 19.55 15.83 6.36
C ARG A 317 19.77 14.41 5.83
N PRO A 318 21.00 13.89 5.91
CA PRO A 318 21.26 12.49 5.56
C PRO A 318 20.51 11.55 6.51
N ARG A 319 20.08 10.40 5.97
CA ARG A 319 19.46 9.32 6.75
C ARG A 319 20.51 8.38 7.32
N GLN A 320 20.09 7.59 8.32
CA GLN A 320 20.91 6.50 8.88
C GLN A 320 21.20 5.45 7.81
N GLU A 321 22.29 4.70 7.97
CA GLU A 321 22.77 3.76 6.94
C GLU A 321 21.76 2.62 6.70
N GLU A 322 21.04 2.21 7.75
CA GLU A 322 20.02 1.15 7.72
C GLU A 322 18.77 1.53 6.91
N GLU A 323 18.53 2.84 6.74
CA GLU A 323 17.41 3.40 6.00
C GLU A 323 17.73 3.62 4.52
N ARG A 324 19.00 3.49 4.12
CA ARG A 324 19.45 3.65 2.72
C ARG A 324 19.20 2.38 1.94
N ILE A 325 18.76 2.53 0.69
CA ILE A 325 18.56 1.39 -0.23
C ILE A 325 19.90 0.93 -0.79
N PHE A 326 20.77 1.86 -1.18
CA PHE A 326 22.05 1.60 -1.83
C PHE A 326 23.23 1.91 -0.90
N ALA A 327 24.32 1.16 -1.05
CA ALA A 327 25.62 1.58 -0.55
C ALA A 327 26.16 2.74 -1.40
N GLY A 328 27.07 3.55 -0.85
CA GLY A 328 27.66 4.70 -1.57
C GLY A 328 28.19 4.36 -2.97
N PRO A 329 29.05 3.32 -3.12
CA PRO A 329 29.55 2.91 -4.43
C PRO A 329 28.50 2.34 -5.40
N GLU A 330 27.36 1.86 -4.89
CA GLU A 330 26.23 1.44 -5.72
C GLU A 330 25.49 2.67 -6.24
N LEU A 331 25.21 3.64 -5.35
CA LEU A 331 24.57 4.90 -5.72
C LEU A 331 25.39 5.68 -6.76
N ASP A 332 26.72 5.72 -6.61
CA ASP A 332 27.59 6.42 -7.57
C ASP A 332 27.46 5.83 -8.99
N ARG A 333 27.40 4.49 -9.11
CA ARG A 333 27.16 3.83 -10.41
C ARG A 333 25.76 4.12 -10.95
N VAL A 334 24.75 4.11 -10.08
CA VAL A 334 23.37 4.43 -10.46
C VAL A 334 23.27 5.88 -10.98
N ILE A 335 23.94 6.83 -10.33
CA ILE A 335 24.05 8.22 -10.78
C ILE A 335 24.66 8.28 -12.18
N ASP A 336 25.81 7.64 -12.38
CA ASP A 336 26.50 7.65 -13.69
C ASP A 336 25.62 7.08 -14.80
N VAL A 337 24.94 5.96 -14.55
CA VAL A 337 24.00 5.34 -15.50
C VAL A 337 22.84 6.28 -15.80
N MET A 338 22.18 6.82 -14.77
CA MET A 338 21.00 7.66 -14.95
C MET A 338 21.32 8.99 -15.62
N LEU A 339 22.47 9.61 -15.33
CA LEU A 339 22.92 10.81 -16.06
C LEU A 339 23.14 10.52 -17.55
N ARG A 340 23.74 9.38 -17.91
CA ARG A 340 23.86 8.98 -19.32
C ARG A 340 22.48 8.82 -19.97
N ARG A 341 21.53 8.19 -19.28
CA ARG A 341 20.17 7.98 -19.80
C ARG A 341 19.42 9.30 -19.97
N TYR A 342 19.46 10.20 -18.98
CA TYR A 342 18.81 11.50 -19.07
C TYR A 342 19.32 12.33 -20.26
N ARG A 343 20.64 12.34 -20.49
CA ARG A 343 21.26 13.02 -21.65
C ARG A 343 20.80 12.47 -23.01
N GLN A 344 20.33 11.21 -23.04
CA GLN A 344 19.84 10.56 -24.26
C GLN A 344 18.32 10.72 -24.45
N LEU A 345 17.58 11.23 -23.46
CA LEU A 345 16.14 11.44 -23.59
C LEU A 345 15.84 12.55 -24.60
N SER A 346 14.80 12.33 -25.41
CA SER A 346 14.20 13.42 -26.17
C SER A 346 13.37 14.32 -25.24
N ALA A 347 13.21 15.59 -25.62
CA ALA A 347 12.34 16.52 -24.90
C ALA A 347 10.92 15.97 -24.77
N ASP A 348 10.36 15.41 -25.87
CA ASP A 348 9.01 14.85 -25.87
C ASP A 348 8.85 13.71 -24.86
N THR A 349 9.86 12.82 -24.76
CA THR A 349 9.84 11.72 -23.79
C THR A 349 9.91 12.24 -22.36
N LEU A 350 10.79 13.21 -22.09
CA LEU A 350 10.96 13.80 -20.77
C LEU A 350 9.67 14.50 -20.32
N PHE A 351 9.11 15.38 -21.13
CA PHE A 351 7.91 16.15 -20.77
C PHE A 351 6.61 15.34 -20.82
N SER A 352 6.63 14.13 -21.40
CA SER A 352 5.54 13.16 -21.32
C SER A 352 5.72 12.14 -20.19
N SER A 353 6.79 12.24 -19.40
CA SER A 353 6.97 11.40 -18.22
C SER A 353 5.94 11.72 -17.13
N ILE A 354 5.82 10.83 -16.15
CA ILE A 354 4.82 10.94 -15.08
C ILE A 354 5.00 12.22 -14.26
N ASP A 355 6.25 12.55 -13.92
CA ASP A 355 6.61 13.74 -13.17
C ASP A 355 7.88 14.37 -13.79
N PRO A 356 7.71 15.18 -14.85
CA PRO A 356 8.83 15.79 -15.55
C PRO A 356 9.61 16.76 -14.66
N LEU A 357 8.94 17.41 -13.71
CA LEU A 357 9.58 18.33 -12.78
C LEU A 357 10.52 17.57 -11.83
N SER A 358 10.06 16.47 -11.23
CA SER A 358 10.90 15.62 -10.39
C SER A 358 12.07 15.03 -11.17
N LEU A 359 11.89 14.68 -12.44
CA LEU A 359 12.96 14.20 -13.32
C LEU A 359 14.02 15.29 -13.58
N LEU A 360 13.62 16.50 -13.94
CA LEU A 360 14.56 17.62 -14.14
C LEU A 360 15.35 17.93 -12.87
N PHE A 361 14.69 17.91 -11.71
CA PHE A 361 15.36 18.09 -10.43
C PHE A 361 16.31 16.95 -10.11
N ALA A 362 15.90 15.69 -10.28
CA ALA A 362 16.75 14.53 -10.04
C ALA A 362 18.00 14.57 -10.93
N TRP A 363 17.85 14.92 -12.21
CA TRP A 363 18.97 15.09 -13.14
C TRP A 363 19.96 16.15 -12.63
N ARG A 364 19.47 17.34 -12.27
CA ARG A 364 20.31 18.38 -11.69
C ARG A 364 21.01 17.93 -10.41
N GLN A 365 20.26 17.34 -9.49
CA GLN A 365 20.73 16.90 -8.18
C GLN A 365 21.72 15.74 -8.26
N ALA A 366 21.68 14.95 -9.34
CA ALA A 366 22.65 13.91 -9.64
C ALA A 366 24.01 14.47 -10.12
N GLY A 367 24.14 15.79 -10.35
CA GLY A 367 25.41 16.47 -10.62
C GLY A 367 25.54 17.08 -12.02
N ASP A 368 24.45 17.22 -12.77
CA ASP A 368 24.44 17.84 -14.10
C ASP A 368 23.49 19.03 -14.14
N GLU A 369 24.00 20.23 -13.84
CA GLU A 369 23.19 21.44 -13.78
C GLU A 369 22.77 21.96 -15.17
N ASP A 370 23.56 21.67 -16.20
CA ASP A 370 23.38 22.22 -17.54
C ASP A 370 22.41 21.40 -18.39
N GLY A 371 22.46 20.07 -18.30
CA GLY A 371 21.58 19.15 -19.04
C GLY A 371 20.09 19.50 -18.97
N PRO A 372 19.47 19.59 -17.77
CA PRO A 372 18.06 19.91 -17.63
C PRO A 372 17.72 21.33 -18.10
N ARG A 373 18.63 22.31 -17.98
CA ARG A 373 18.44 23.65 -18.53
C ARG A 373 18.42 23.63 -20.06
N GLN A 374 19.40 22.96 -20.67
CA GLN A 374 19.54 22.90 -22.12
C GLN A 374 18.35 22.20 -22.79
N ILE A 375 17.89 21.07 -22.25
CA ILE A 375 16.74 20.36 -22.82
C ILE A 375 15.45 21.17 -22.68
N THR A 376 15.26 21.86 -21.55
CA THR A 376 14.08 22.71 -21.31
C THR A 376 14.08 23.93 -22.22
N ALA A 377 15.23 24.59 -22.39
CA ALA A 377 15.38 25.71 -23.32
C ALA A 377 15.12 25.30 -24.77
N LYS A 378 15.65 24.14 -25.18
CA LYS A 378 15.42 23.58 -26.53
C LYS A 378 13.95 23.26 -26.77
N ALA A 379 13.28 22.63 -25.79
CA ALA A 379 11.86 22.30 -25.87
C ALA A 379 10.97 23.56 -25.89
N SER A 380 11.43 24.63 -25.25
CA SER A 380 10.72 25.91 -25.13
C SER A 380 11.06 26.92 -26.24
N ALA A 381 11.73 26.50 -27.32
CA ALA A 381 12.17 27.41 -28.36
C ALA A 381 10.99 28.07 -29.11
N SER A 382 9.96 27.29 -29.48
CA SER A 382 8.73 27.81 -30.09
C SER A 382 7.70 28.20 -29.02
N ASP A 383 6.74 29.05 -29.38
CA ASP A 383 5.69 29.47 -28.45
C ASP A 383 4.81 28.30 -28.00
N GLU A 384 4.50 27.38 -28.90
CA GLU A 384 3.77 26.15 -28.57
C GLU A 384 4.58 25.25 -27.64
N GLY A 385 5.87 25.05 -27.93
CA GLY A 385 6.77 24.26 -27.08
C GLY A 385 6.93 24.86 -25.69
N PHE A 386 7.06 26.19 -25.60
CA PHE A 386 7.12 26.92 -24.34
C PHE A 386 5.85 26.73 -23.50
N VAL A 387 4.66 26.90 -24.09
CA VAL A 387 3.39 26.68 -23.40
C VAL A 387 3.27 25.22 -22.95
N ASN A 388 3.60 24.26 -23.83
CA ASN A 388 3.57 22.83 -23.51
C ASN A 388 4.48 22.50 -22.31
N VAL A 389 5.71 23.01 -22.28
CA VAL A 389 6.65 22.79 -21.19
C VAL A 389 6.09 23.33 -19.88
N LEU A 390 5.64 24.58 -19.84
CA LEU A 390 5.13 25.18 -18.61
C LEU A 390 3.87 24.49 -18.07
N GLU A 391 2.97 24.04 -18.95
CA GLU A 391 1.81 23.24 -18.51
C GLU A 391 2.24 21.93 -17.86
N ARG A 392 3.28 21.28 -18.39
CA ARG A 392 3.83 20.03 -17.82
C ARG A 392 4.59 20.24 -16.51
N LEU A 393 5.11 21.44 -16.27
CA LEU A 393 5.73 21.82 -15.00
C LEU A 393 4.72 22.40 -13.99
N THR A 394 3.46 22.56 -14.38
CA THR A 394 2.42 23.05 -13.48
C THR A 394 2.05 21.96 -12.48
N THR A 395 2.16 22.28 -11.20
CA THR A 395 1.78 21.37 -10.11
C THR A 395 0.39 21.69 -9.59
N THR A 396 -0.20 20.76 -8.85
CA THR A 396 -1.49 20.97 -8.20
C THR A 396 -1.31 21.12 -6.69
N ARG A 397 -2.03 22.06 -6.10
CA ARG A 397 -2.07 22.32 -4.66
C ARG A 397 -3.49 22.19 -4.16
N ASP A 398 -3.67 21.38 -3.13
CA ASP A 398 -4.91 21.34 -2.35
C ASP A 398 -4.79 22.29 -1.16
N SER A 399 -5.78 23.18 -0.99
CA SER A 399 -5.95 23.98 0.22
C SER A 399 -7.37 23.82 0.77
N SER A 400 -7.52 23.94 2.09
CA SER A 400 -8.83 23.87 2.75
C SER A 400 -9.78 24.99 2.29
N ASP A 401 -9.23 26.13 1.88
CA ASP A 401 -9.97 27.36 1.64
C ASP A 401 -10.26 27.60 0.15
N GLU A 402 -9.35 27.18 -0.76
CA GLU A 402 -9.49 27.38 -2.21
C GLU A 402 -9.70 26.07 -3.00
N GLY A 403 -9.64 24.92 -2.33
CA GLY A 403 -9.70 23.62 -2.99
C GLY A 403 -8.46 23.32 -3.83
N ARG A 404 -8.64 22.52 -4.89
CA ARG A 404 -7.57 22.05 -5.77
C ARG A 404 -7.22 23.12 -6.80
N THR A 405 -6.01 23.66 -6.75
CA THR A 405 -5.55 24.78 -7.60
C THR A 405 -4.25 24.47 -8.33
N SER A 406 -4.14 24.88 -9.59
CA SER A 406 -2.91 24.77 -10.38
C SER A 406 -1.93 25.89 -10.03
N VAL A 407 -0.66 25.53 -9.79
CA VAL A 407 0.39 26.45 -9.34
C VAL A 407 1.69 26.16 -10.08
N LEU A 408 2.35 27.22 -10.53
CA LEU A 408 3.67 27.15 -11.14
C LEU A 408 4.61 28.05 -10.37
N LYS A 409 5.42 27.46 -9.47
CA LYS A 409 6.24 28.22 -8.52
C LYS A 409 7.52 28.69 -9.17
N ARG A 410 7.98 29.89 -8.76
CA ARG A 410 9.29 30.42 -9.16
C ARG A 410 10.41 29.41 -8.89
N ASN A 411 10.44 28.81 -7.71
CA ASN A 411 11.47 27.83 -7.34
C ASN A 411 11.44 26.54 -8.17
N ASP A 412 10.30 26.22 -8.80
CA ASP A 412 10.17 25.03 -9.65
C ASP A 412 10.65 25.30 -11.08
N VAL A 413 10.58 26.56 -11.54
CA VAL A 413 10.91 26.94 -12.93
C VAL A 413 12.25 27.64 -13.08
N SER A 414 12.62 28.52 -12.14
CA SER A 414 13.91 29.25 -12.15
C SER A 414 15.17 28.38 -12.30
N PRO A 415 15.21 27.13 -11.79
CA PRO A 415 16.34 26.23 -12.06
C PRO A 415 16.54 25.88 -13.54
N PHE A 416 15.51 25.99 -14.37
CA PHE A 416 15.49 25.46 -15.74
C PHE A 416 15.24 26.53 -16.81
N LEU A 417 14.51 27.60 -16.47
CA LEU A 417 14.20 28.74 -17.34
C LEU A 417 14.28 30.04 -16.52
N ASP A 418 14.53 31.18 -17.18
CA ASP A 418 14.35 32.48 -16.53
C ASP A 418 12.85 32.71 -16.28
N TYR A 419 12.49 32.88 -15.01
CA TYR A 419 11.09 32.97 -14.61
C TYR A 419 10.46 34.30 -15.05
N ASP A 420 11.21 35.40 -14.99
CA ASP A 420 10.67 36.72 -15.32
C ASP A 420 10.48 36.85 -16.84
N ASP A 421 11.41 36.31 -17.63
CA ASP A 421 11.24 36.17 -19.08
C ASP A 421 10.06 35.24 -19.43
N ALA A 422 9.89 34.14 -18.68
CA ALA A 422 8.75 33.24 -18.89
C ALA A 422 7.41 33.94 -18.61
N VAL A 423 7.32 34.75 -17.56
CA VAL A 423 6.11 35.55 -17.27
C VAL A 423 5.84 36.56 -18.39
N GLN A 424 6.86 37.27 -18.87
CA GLN A 424 6.72 38.24 -19.96
C GLN A 424 6.26 37.55 -21.26
N ARG A 425 6.85 36.40 -21.60
CA ARG A 425 6.48 35.62 -22.79
C ARG A 425 5.07 35.04 -22.68
N ALA A 426 4.67 34.55 -21.52
CA ALA A 426 3.29 34.10 -21.30
C ALA A 426 2.28 35.26 -21.43
N SER A 427 2.64 36.45 -20.95
CA SER A 427 1.85 37.68 -21.09
C SER A 427 1.63 38.08 -22.55
N SER A 428 2.70 38.09 -23.36
CA SER A 428 2.57 38.45 -24.78
C SER A 428 1.69 37.48 -25.56
N LEU A 429 1.70 36.19 -25.20
CA LEU A 429 0.87 35.15 -25.83
C LEU A 429 -0.62 35.23 -25.47
N CYS A 430 -1.01 35.98 -24.45
CA CYS A 430 -2.41 36.12 -24.04
C CYS A 430 -3.28 36.95 -24.99
N HIS A 431 -2.67 37.71 -25.90
CA HIS A 431 -3.38 38.71 -26.67
C HIS A 431 -3.95 38.18 -27.98
N HIS A 432 -3.29 37.24 -28.66
CA HIS A 432 -3.74 36.72 -29.97
C HIS A 432 -3.27 35.28 -30.24
N GLY A 433 -4.08 34.51 -30.99
CA GLY A 433 -3.70 33.19 -31.52
C GLY A 433 -4.23 31.99 -30.70
N PRO A 434 -3.98 30.76 -31.18
CA PRO A 434 -4.53 29.53 -30.61
C PRO A 434 -4.02 29.21 -29.19
N LEU A 435 -2.96 29.88 -28.73
CA LEU A 435 -2.35 29.66 -27.41
C LEU A 435 -2.85 30.63 -26.34
N SER A 436 -3.67 31.63 -26.69
CA SER A 436 -4.11 32.70 -25.79
C SER A 436 -4.72 32.19 -24.48
N GLU A 437 -5.70 31.29 -24.54
CA GLU A 437 -6.35 30.78 -23.32
C GLU A 437 -5.42 29.94 -22.44
N ARG A 438 -4.53 29.16 -23.07
CA ARG A 438 -3.52 28.35 -22.37
C ARG A 438 -2.51 29.24 -21.64
N ALA A 439 -2.03 30.29 -22.32
CA ALA A 439 -1.13 31.28 -21.74
C ALA A 439 -1.77 32.04 -20.57
N LYS A 440 -3.07 32.40 -20.65
CA LYS A 440 -3.80 33.02 -19.53
C LYS A 440 -3.85 32.11 -18.31
N ASN A 441 -4.14 30.82 -18.51
CA ASN A 441 -4.15 29.84 -17.42
C ASN A 441 -2.77 29.71 -16.74
N LEU A 442 -1.69 29.71 -17.53
CA LEU A 442 -0.32 29.67 -17.01
C LEU A 442 0.01 30.92 -16.17
N LEU A 443 -0.38 32.13 -16.62
CA LEU A 443 -0.19 33.35 -15.84
C LEU A 443 -0.95 33.33 -14.51
N VAL A 444 -2.17 32.79 -14.50
CA VAL A 444 -2.92 32.60 -13.25
C VAL A 444 -2.17 31.66 -12.31
N ALA A 445 -1.66 30.53 -12.81
CA ALA A 445 -0.87 29.58 -12.03
C ALA A 445 0.44 30.19 -11.47
N MET A 446 1.12 31.04 -12.25
CA MET A 446 2.32 31.79 -11.85
C MET A 446 2.02 32.87 -10.79
N THR A 447 0.91 33.58 -10.94
CA THR A 447 0.52 34.67 -10.04
C THR A 447 0.10 34.14 -8.67
N LYS A 448 -0.64 33.02 -8.64
CA LYS A 448 -1.02 32.35 -7.38
C LYS A 448 0.21 31.90 -6.58
N ALA A 449 1.28 31.48 -7.26
CA ALA A 449 2.52 31.10 -6.58
C ALA A 449 3.26 32.27 -5.92
N SER A 450 3.08 33.50 -6.43
CA SER A 450 3.84 34.68 -6.00
C SER A 450 3.24 35.39 -4.78
N ARG A 451 2.02 35.04 -4.36
CA ARG A 451 1.34 35.66 -3.19
C ARG A 451 1.77 35.10 -1.83
N GLU A 452 2.63 34.08 -1.80
CA GLU A 452 3.03 33.37 -0.58
C GLU A 452 4.54 33.08 -0.50
N GLY A 453 5.36 33.79 -1.29
CA GLY A 453 6.82 33.70 -1.26
C GLY A 453 7.46 34.66 -0.26
#